data_AF-A0A0F3NJG3-F1
#
_entry.id   AF-A0A0F3NJG3-F1
#
_cell.length_a   1.000
_cell.length_b   1.000
_cell.length_c   1.000
_cell.angle_alpha   90.00
_cell.angle_beta   90.00
_cell.angle_gamma   90.00
#
_symmetry.space_group_name_H-M   'P 1'
#
loop_
_entity.id
_entity.type
_entity.pdbx_description
1 polymer ?
#
loop_
_entity_poly.entity_id
_entity_poly.type
_entity_poly.pdbx_seq_one_letter_code
_entity_poly.pdbx_strand_id
1 'polypeptide(L)'
;MFLQHSQSDSVKQPASHIQSALEPIYEVLPGWQSSTLSAMSESDLPTNALAYVQRIEELVQIHVSLVSTRQRSHIVPGRQLIYS
;
A
#
# COMPACT_ATOMS: atom_id res chain seq x y z
N MET A 1 9.67 -15.99 -31.61
CA MET A 1 8.94 -17.09 -30.96
C MET A 1 8.97 -16.82 -29.46
N PHE A 2 8.00 -16.05 -28.95
CA PHE A 2 7.90 -15.69 -27.53
C PHE A 2 6.62 -16.33 -26.99
N LEU A 3 6.76 -17.19 -25.98
CA LEU A 3 5.64 -17.89 -25.35
C LEU A 3 4.83 -16.88 -24.52
N GLN A 4 3.60 -16.60 -24.97
CA GLN A 4 2.59 -15.89 -24.19
C GLN A 4 2.12 -16.79 -23.04
N HIS A 5 2.62 -16.57 -21.83
CA HIS A 5 1.95 -17.03 -20.62
C HIS A 5 1.10 -15.87 -20.08
N SER A 6 -0.08 -15.66 -20.65
CA SER A 6 -1.12 -14.84 -20.02
C SER A 6 -2.41 -15.64 -19.93
N GLN A 7 -2.37 -16.75 -19.18
CA GLN A 7 -3.56 -17.16 -18.47
C GLN A 7 -3.61 -16.30 -17.22
N SER A 8 -4.33 -15.18 -17.30
CA SER A 8 -4.79 -14.48 -16.10
C SER A 8 -5.80 -15.42 -15.43
N ASP A 9 -5.29 -16.36 -14.63
CA ASP A 9 -6.12 -17.16 -13.75
C ASP A 9 -6.93 -16.18 -12.92
N SER A 10 -8.22 -16.08 -13.25
CA SER A 10 -9.18 -15.27 -12.54
C SER A 10 -9.17 -15.76 -11.11
N VAL A 11 -8.53 -15.01 -10.22
CA VAL A 11 -8.67 -15.20 -8.78
C VAL A 11 -10.17 -15.17 -8.52
N LYS A 12 -10.80 -16.34 -8.32
CA LYS A 12 -12.17 -16.45 -7.84
C LYS A 12 -12.13 -15.94 -6.40
N GLN A 13 -12.31 -14.62 -6.27
CA GLN A 13 -12.55 -13.97 -4.99
C GLN A 13 -13.80 -14.65 -4.41
N PRO A 14 -13.70 -15.32 -3.24
CA PRO A 14 -14.91 -15.83 -2.61
C PRO A 14 -15.88 -14.65 -2.37
N ALA A 15 -17.17 -14.89 -2.61
CA ALA A 15 -18.25 -13.92 -2.41
C ALA A 15 -18.33 -12.71 -3.38
N SER A 16 -17.66 -12.72 -4.54
CA SER A 16 -17.68 -11.59 -5.48
C SER A 16 -19.07 -11.07 -5.88
N HIS A 17 -20.09 -11.94 -5.88
CA HIS A 17 -21.45 -11.59 -6.33
C HIS A 17 -22.28 -10.86 -5.26
N ILE A 18 -21.86 -10.88 -3.99
CA ILE A 18 -22.63 -10.26 -2.89
C ILE A 18 -21.98 -8.97 -2.36
N GLN A 19 -20.71 -8.71 -2.69
CA GLN A 19 -19.98 -7.54 -2.19
C GLN A 19 -20.65 -6.21 -2.57
N SER A 20 -21.30 -6.13 -3.74
CA SER A 20 -22.00 -4.93 -4.21
C SER A 20 -23.28 -4.59 -3.44
N ALA A 21 -23.85 -5.55 -2.71
CA ALA A 21 -25.06 -5.38 -1.91
C ALA A 21 -24.75 -5.06 -0.43
N LEU A 22 -23.47 -5.04 -0.04
CA LEU A 22 -23.06 -4.75 1.33
C LEU A 22 -22.88 -3.24 1.53
N GLU A 23 -23.37 -2.73 2.65
CA GLU A 23 -23.09 -1.37 3.10
C GLU A 23 -21.88 -1.38 4.05
N PRO A 24 -20.77 -0.71 3.70
CA PRO A 24 -19.62 -0.61 4.59
C PRO A 24 -19.93 0.29 5.79
N ILE A 25 -19.58 -0.17 6.99
CA ILE A 25 -19.62 0.62 8.21
C ILE A 25 -18.25 1.25 8.40
N TYR A 26 -18.17 2.57 8.24
CA TYR A 26 -16.92 3.31 8.35
C TYR A 26 -16.70 3.85 9.77
N GLU A 27 -15.42 3.92 10.14
CA GLU A 27 -14.94 4.66 11.29
C GLU A 27 -14.21 5.92 10.79
N VAL A 28 -14.41 7.05 11.48
CA VAL A 28 -13.78 8.33 11.12
C VAL A 28 -12.70 8.66 12.12
N LEU A 29 -11.49 8.90 11.60
CA LEU A 29 -10.31 9.27 12.37
C LEU A 29 -9.82 10.66 11.95
N PRO A 30 -9.14 11.40 12.84
CA PRO A 30 -8.51 12.67 12.47
C PRO A 30 -7.48 12.47 11.34
N GLY A 31 -7.61 13.26 10.27
CA GLY A 31 -6.62 13.27 9.20
C GLY A 31 -5.34 14.01 9.59
N TRP A 32 -4.38 14.06 8.67
CA TRP A 32 -3.14 14.84 8.79
C TRP A 32 -2.89 15.64 7.51
N GLN A 33 -2.23 16.79 7.65
CA GLN A 33 -1.88 17.67 6.52
C GLN A 33 -0.39 17.65 6.18
N SER A 34 0.44 17.16 7.10
CA SER A 34 1.88 17.04 6.91
C SER A 34 2.23 15.87 5.98
N SER A 35 3.27 16.06 5.17
CA SER A 35 3.74 15.01 4.25
C SER A 35 4.26 13.79 5.01
N THR A 36 3.91 12.60 4.54
CA THR A 36 4.54 11.33 4.96
C THR A 36 5.67 10.92 4.02
N LEU A 37 5.94 11.68 2.96
CA LEU A 37 6.93 11.33 1.95
C LEU A 37 8.33 11.25 2.53
N SER A 38 9.05 10.19 2.16
CA SER A 38 10.45 9.97 2.55
C SER A 38 10.67 9.77 4.05
N ALA A 39 9.62 9.53 4.84
CA ALA A 39 9.75 9.12 6.23
C ALA A 39 10.54 7.80 6.31
N MET A 40 11.61 7.78 7.09
CA MET A 40 12.52 6.64 7.26
C MET A 40 12.39 6.01 8.65
N SER A 41 11.68 6.69 9.55
CA SER A 41 11.37 6.26 10.91
C SER A 41 9.94 6.64 11.29
N GLU A 42 9.39 6.02 12.33
CA GLU A 42 8.06 6.36 12.85
C GLU A 42 7.98 7.81 13.33
N SER A 43 9.05 8.34 13.92
CA SER A 43 9.11 9.74 14.37
C SER A 43 9.01 10.77 13.24
N ASP A 44 9.25 10.36 11.99
CA ASP A 44 9.09 11.23 10.82
C ASP A 44 7.61 11.33 10.39
N LEU A 45 6.74 10.46 10.91
CA LEU A 45 5.33 10.42 10.54
C LEU A 45 4.49 11.35 11.42
N PRO A 46 3.44 11.98 10.85
CA PRO A 46 2.47 12.73 11.64
C PRO A 46 1.80 11.84 12.69
N THR A 47 1.54 12.37 13.88
CA THR A 47 0.91 11.62 14.98
C THR A 47 -0.40 10.95 14.57
N ASN A 48 -1.24 11.64 13.80
CA ASN A 48 -2.51 11.08 13.33
C ASN A 48 -2.32 9.98 12.28
N ALA A 49 -1.21 9.98 11.54
CA ALA A 49 -0.86 8.91 10.61
C ALA A 49 -0.45 7.64 11.36
N LEU A 50 0.34 7.78 12.43
CA LEU A 50 0.69 6.68 13.32
C LEU A 50 -0.55 6.10 14.00
N ALA A 51 -1.45 6.97 14.52
CA ALA A 51 -2.70 6.54 15.13
C ALA A 51 -3.60 5.76 14.15
N TYR A 52 -3.61 6.15 12.87
CA TYR A 52 -4.32 5.42 11.83
C TYR A 52 -3.75 4.01 11.60
N VAL A 53 -2.41 3.88 11.54
CA VAL A 53 -1.75 2.56 11.42
C VAL A 53 -2.06 1.68 12.63
N GLN A 54 -1.93 2.23 13.84
CA GLN A 54 -2.27 1.52 15.07
C GLN A 54 -3.74 1.04 15.06
N ARG A 55 -4.67 1.87 14.58
CA ARG A 55 -6.08 1.46 14.48
C ARG A 55 -6.27 0.28 13.54
N ILE A 56 -5.53 0.23 12.43
CA ILE A 56 -5.54 -0.94 11.54
C ILE A 56 -5.00 -2.17 12.26
N GLU A 57 -3.86 -2.06 12.97
CA GLU A 57 -3.29 -3.18 13.75
C GLU A 57 -4.28 -3.75 14.76
N GLU A 58 -5.02 -2.88 15.45
CA GLU A 58 -6.09 -3.28 16.38
C GLU A 58 -7.25 -3.98 15.67
N LEU A 59 -7.63 -3.53 14.47
CA LEU A 59 -8.71 -4.17 13.70
C LEU A 59 -8.30 -5.56 13.20
N VAL A 60 -7.05 -5.71 12.76
CA VAL A 60 -6.55 -6.98 12.20
C VAL A 60 -5.90 -7.90 13.24
N GLN A 61 -5.66 -7.39 14.46
CA GLN A 61 -4.97 -8.08 15.55
C GLN A 61 -3.55 -8.58 15.17
N ILE A 62 -2.86 -7.82 14.31
CA ILE A 62 -1.53 -8.14 13.77
C ILE A 62 -0.70 -6.86 13.71
N HIS A 63 0.57 -6.96 14.08
CA HIS A 63 1.53 -5.85 14.01
C HIS A 63 2.00 -5.59 12.56
N VAL A 64 2.05 -4.32 12.18
CA VAL A 64 2.58 -3.82 10.91
C VAL A 64 4.09 -3.72 11.02
N SER A 65 4.80 -4.53 10.23
CA SER A 65 6.26 -4.55 10.24
C SER A 65 6.91 -3.55 9.27
N LEU A 66 6.15 -2.97 8.34
CA LEU A 66 6.68 -2.06 7.32
C LEU A 66 5.60 -1.10 6.81
N VAL A 67 5.92 0.20 6.78
CA VAL A 67 5.11 1.23 6.12
C VAL A 67 5.93 1.83 4.97
N SER A 68 5.42 1.73 3.74
CA SER A 68 6.07 2.31 2.56
C SER A 68 5.62 3.75 2.33
N THR A 69 6.56 4.67 2.43
CA THR A 69 6.35 6.14 2.41
C THR A 69 7.01 6.82 1.19
N ARG A 70 7.53 6.04 0.24
CA ARG A 70 8.41 6.55 -0.84
C ARG A 70 7.64 6.98 -2.08
N GLN A 71 8.05 8.10 -2.68
CA GLN A 71 7.82 8.38 -4.10
C GLN A 71 8.87 7.65 -4.95
N ARG A 72 8.44 6.83 -5.92
CA ARG A 72 9.33 6.36 -6.99
C ARG A 72 9.45 7.46 -8.04
N SER A 73 10.25 8.49 -7.77
CA SER A 73 10.54 9.53 -8.76
C SER A 73 12.05 9.71 -8.90
N HIS A 74 12.64 8.85 -9.74
CA HIS A 74 13.81 9.08 -10.59
C HIS A 74 14.06 7.78 -11.40
N ILE A 75 13.25 7.52 -12.43
CA ILE A 75 13.78 6.77 -13.59
C ILE A 75 14.42 7.84 -14.45
N VAL A 76 15.72 8.05 -14.31
CA VAL A 76 16.49 8.73 -15.36
C VAL A 76 16.68 7.68 -16.45
N PRO A 77 16.09 7.81 -17.66
CA PRO A 77 16.46 6.94 -18.77
C PRO A 77 17.87 7.35 -19.19
N GLY A 78 18.89 6.64 -18.72
CA GLY A 78 20.26 7.07 -18.94
C GLY A 78 21.31 6.07 -18.50
N ARG A 79 21.67 5.20 -19.46
CA ARG A 79 22.93 4.45 -19.55
C ARG A 79 22.97 3.08 -18.89
N GLN A 80 22.67 2.07 -19.70
CA GLN A 80 23.08 0.69 -19.50
C GLN A 80 24.62 0.64 -19.45
N LEU A 81 25.18 0.23 -18.31
CA LEU A 81 26.58 -0.15 -18.22
C LEU A 81 26.70 -1.56 -18.80
N ILE A 82 27.40 -1.66 -19.93
CA ILE A 82 27.92 -2.90 -20.49
C ILE A 82 28.98 -3.39 -19.50
N TYR A 83 28.79 -4.58 -18.91
CA TYR A 83 29.89 -5.29 -18.25
C TYR A 83 30.70 -6.01 -19.32
N SER A 84 32.02 -5.86 -19.25
CA SER A 84 33.04 -6.56 -20.05
C SER A 84 33.02 -8.06 -19.84
#